data_AF-A0A936P0Q9-F1
#
_entry.id   AF-A0A936P0Q9-F1
#
_cell.length_a   1.000
_cell.length_b   1.000
_cell.length_c   1.000
_cell.angle_alpha   90.00
_cell.angle_beta   90.00
_cell.angle_gamma   90.00
#
_symmetry.space_group_name_H-M   'P 1'
#
loop_
_entity.id
_entity.type
_entity.pdbx_description
1 polymer ?
#
loop_
_entity_poly.entity_id
_entity_poly.type
_entity_poly.pdbx_seq_one_letter_code
_entity_poly.pdbx_strand_id
1 'polypeptide(L)'
;MNWLPCLAIVLSLFGCGKAGQAPPQKSTADEIHSVIQAQPVSVTPEQAAEVFALGSEATDLQRDLLKKELIGNVIVWNIQVYEIELKGESYKVTSQPIPIQPAQAVGVLRVVAFVYPRNGADLNALRQAKTNDIFKLRGKVQDIE
;
A
#
# COMPACT_ATOMS: atom_id res chain seq x y z
N MET A 1 14.84 1.28 -23.84
CA MET A 1 13.86 0.18 -23.70
C MET A 1 12.56 0.80 -23.20
N ASN A 2 11.63 1.15 -24.11
CA ASN A 2 10.37 1.77 -23.71
C ASN A 2 9.41 0.71 -23.18
N TRP A 3 8.70 1.00 -22.09
CA TRP A 3 7.33 0.54 -21.90
C TRP A 3 6.62 1.37 -20.80
N LEU A 4 5.50 1.99 -21.15
CA LEU A 4 4.51 2.73 -20.31
C LEU A 4 3.40 1.74 -19.80
N PRO A 5 2.23 2.09 -19.18
CA PRO A 5 1.74 3.38 -18.62
C PRO A 5 0.97 3.32 -17.24
N CYS A 6 0.54 4.51 -16.75
CA CYS A 6 -0.77 4.81 -16.10
C CYS A 6 -1.04 4.43 -14.60
N LEU A 7 -1.97 5.11 -13.89
CA LEU A 7 -2.00 6.44 -13.19
C LEU A 7 -3.31 6.53 -12.30
N ALA A 8 -3.48 7.32 -11.24
CA ALA A 8 -4.82 7.40 -10.59
C ALA A 8 -5.21 8.76 -10.02
N ILE A 9 -6.53 8.96 -9.90
CA ILE A 9 -7.17 10.23 -9.56
C ILE A 9 -8.22 10.06 -8.45
N VAL A 10 -8.26 11.08 -7.60
CA VAL A 10 -9.05 11.25 -6.38
C VAL A 10 -10.36 11.98 -6.68
N LEU A 11 -11.38 11.78 -5.84
CA LEU A 11 -12.58 12.62 -5.79
C LEU A 11 -12.87 13.00 -4.33
N SER A 12 -12.94 14.29 -4.03
CA SER A 12 -13.33 14.81 -2.72
C SER A 12 -14.22 16.05 -2.87
N LEU A 13 -15.15 16.20 -1.94
CA LEU A 13 -16.31 17.11 -2.03
C LEU A 13 -15.91 18.57 -1.75
N PHE A 14 -16.44 19.51 -2.54
CA PHE A 14 -16.19 20.93 -2.36
C PHE A 14 -16.97 21.52 -1.17
N GLY A 15 -16.24 21.99 -0.15
CA GLY A 15 -16.73 22.95 0.83
C GLY A 15 -16.19 24.35 0.54
N CYS A 16 -17.04 25.31 0.18
CA CYS A 16 -16.62 26.68 -0.07
C CYS A 16 -16.21 27.40 1.23
N GLY A 17 -14.91 27.53 1.47
CA GLY A 17 -14.34 28.34 2.55
C GLY A 17 -13.02 28.96 2.12
N LYS A 18 -12.91 30.29 2.24
CA LYS A 18 -11.76 31.19 2.02
C LYS A 18 -10.46 30.54 1.50
N ALA A 19 -10.01 31.00 0.33
CA ALA A 19 -8.76 30.61 -0.31
C ALA A 19 -7.50 30.96 0.52
N GLY A 20 -7.18 30.11 1.50
CA GLY A 20 -5.79 29.82 1.82
C GLY A 20 -5.18 29.09 0.63
N GLN A 21 -3.95 29.44 0.25
CA GLN A 21 -3.22 28.69 -0.77
C GLN A 21 -3.09 27.25 -0.26
N ALA A 22 -3.71 26.30 -0.96
CA ALA A 22 -3.41 24.89 -0.73
C ALA A 22 -1.89 24.70 -0.92
N PRO A 23 -1.21 23.96 -0.03
CA PRO A 23 0.21 23.68 -0.21
C PRO A 23 0.41 23.09 -1.61
N PRO A 24 1.52 23.41 -2.31
CA PRO A 24 1.74 22.97 -3.69
C PRO A 24 1.63 21.45 -3.74
N GLN A 25 0.54 20.97 -4.35
CA GLN A 25 0.21 19.55 -4.41
C GLN A 25 1.26 18.89 -5.30
N LYS A 26 2.15 18.09 -4.68
CA LYS A 26 3.18 17.35 -5.39
C LYS A 26 2.52 16.53 -6.50
N SER A 27 3.15 16.49 -7.67
CA SER A 27 2.64 15.66 -8.75
C SER A 27 2.76 14.19 -8.36
N THR A 28 1.94 13.33 -8.95
CA THR A 28 2.04 11.88 -8.75
C THR A 28 3.43 11.35 -9.11
N ALA A 29 4.11 11.98 -10.08
CA ALA A 29 5.49 11.65 -10.43
C ALA A 29 6.48 12.00 -9.30
N ASP A 30 6.32 13.14 -8.63
CA ASP A 30 7.14 13.53 -7.47
C ASP A 30 6.92 12.61 -6.27
N GLU A 31 5.67 12.19 -6.04
CA GLU A 31 5.35 11.24 -4.96
C GLU A 31 5.95 9.86 -5.24
N ILE A 32 5.77 9.32 -6.46
CA ILE A 32 6.42 8.06 -6.89
C ILE A 32 7.94 8.16 -6.76
N HIS A 33 8.55 9.27 -7.17
CA HIS A 33 9.99 9.48 -7.04
C HIS A 33 10.42 9.46 -5.56
N SER A 34 9.65 10.12 -4.68
CA SER A 34 9.92 10.09 -3.23
C SER A 34 9.84 8.67 -2.63
N VAL A 35 8.88 7.85 -3.08
CA VAL A 35 8.75 6.44 -2.65
C VAL A 35 9.92 5.58 -3.14
N ILE A 36 10.43 5.84 -4.35
CA ILE A 36 11.59 5.13 -4.90
C ILE A 36 12.88 5.46 -4.13
N GLN A 37 13.07 6.72 -3.73
CA GLN A 37 14.30 7.16 -3.03
C GLN A 37 14.28 6.92 -1.51
N ALA A 38 13.13 6.98 -0.86
CA ALA A 38 13.04 6.85 0.60
C ALA A 38 13.47 5.44 1.08
N GLN A 39 14.31 5.38 2.11
CA GLN A 39 14.71 4.12 2.75
C GLN A 39 13.48 3.43 3.37
N PRO A 40 13.21 2.15 3.06
CA PRO A 40 12.09 1.45 3.68
C PRO A 40 12.35 1.12 5.15
N VAL A 41 11.27 1.08 5.94
CA VAL A 41 11.30 0.53 7.31
C VAL A 41 11.42 -1.00 7.28
N SER A 42 11.90 -1.58 8.37
CA SER A 42 12.24 -3.01 8.46
C SER A 42 11.08 -3.91 8.93
N VAL A 43 9.91 -3.33 9.20
CA VAL A 43 8.69 -4.07 9.56
C VAL A 43 8.29 -5.03 8.44
N THR A 44 8.08 -6.31 8.74
CA THR A 44 7.56 -7.31 7.78
C THR A 44 6.02 -7.28 7.72
N PRO A 45 5.38 -7.78 6.65
CA PRO A 45 3.92 -7.82 6.61
C PRO A 45 3.35 -8.72 7.71
N GLU A 46 4.02 -9.83 8.05
CA GLU A 46 3.61 -10.76 9.12
C GLU A 46 3.66 -10.09 10.50
N GLN A 47 4.71 -9.31 10.79
CA GLN A 47 4.79 -8.54 12.04
C GLN A 47 3.64 -7.55 12.19
N ALA A 48 3.27 -6.85 11.09
CA ALA A 48 2.10 -5.99 11.07
C ALA A 48 0.80 -6.79 11.26
N ALA A 49 0.67 -7.94 10.58
CA ALA A 49 -0.52 -8.77 10.64
C ALA A 49 -0.75 -9.37 12.04
N GLU A 50 0.30 -9.79 12.74
CA GLU A 50 0.23 -10.30 14.12
C GLU A 50 -0.18 -9.21 15.12
N VAL A 51 0.30 -7.97 14.95
CA VAL A 51 -0.05 -6.82 15.82
C VAL A 51 -1.48 -6.32 15.58
N PHE A 52 -1.99 -6.40 14.34
CA PHE A 52 -3.36 -5.99 13.99
C PHE A 52 -4.36 -7.15 13.88
N ALA A 53 -3.98 -8.38 14.28
CA ALA A 53 -4.89 -9.52 14.29
C ALA A 53 -6.02 -9.36 15.30
N LEU A 54 -7.21 -9.87 14.98
CA LEU A 54 -8.31 -9.92 15.94
C LEU A 54 -7.98 -10.97 17.01
N GLY A 55 -8.07 -10.58 18.29
CA GLY A 55 -7.62 -11.42 19.40
C GLY A 55 -6.10 -11.43 19.62
N SER A 56 -5.35 -10.51 18.99
CA SER A 56 -3.92 -10.33 19.26
C SER A 56 -3.66 -9.94 20.73
N GLU A 57 -2.54 -10.41 21.27
CA GLU A 57 -2.01 -10.01 22.58
C GLU A 57 -1.37 -8.60 22.55
N ALA A 58 -1.33 -7.94 21.38
CA ALA A 58 -0.78 -6.60 21.21
C ALA A 58 -1.61 -5.52 21.93
N THR A 59 -0.95 -4.85 22.88
CA THR A 59 -1.48 -3.68 23.61
C THR A 59 -1.78 -2.51 22.67
N ASP A 60 -2.64 -1.58 23.12
CA ASP A 60 -2.93 -0.34 22.37
C ASP A 60 -1.66 0.43 22.05
N LEU A 61 -0.72 0.51 22.99
CA LEU A 61 0.57 1.18 22.80
C LEU A 61 1.40 0.52 21.68
N GLN A 62 1.45 -0.82 21.60
CA GLN A 62 2.19 -1.51 20.54
C GLN A 62 1.54 -1.27 19.17
N ARG A 63 0.21 -1.31 19.08
CA ARG A 63 -0.52 -0.96 17.85
C ARG A 63 -0.27 0.49 17.43
N ASP A 64 -0.36 1.45 18.35
CA ASP A 64 -0.11 2.87 18.08
C ASP A 64 1.33 3.16 17.64
N LEU A 65 2.32 2.52 18.28
CA LEU A 65 3.72 2.64 17.88
C LEU A 65 3.95 2.08 16.47
N LEU A 66 3.37 0.92 16.16
CA LEU A 66 3.53 0.32 14.83
C LEU A 66 2.77 1.12 13.75
N LYS A 67 1.59 1.68 14.05
CA LYS A 67 0.92 2.63 13.15
C LYS A 67 1.80 3.85 12.86
N LYS A 68 2.49 4.40 13.86
CA LYS A 68 3.42 5.54 13.69
C LYS A 68 4.71 5.17 12.94
N GLU A 69 5.20 3.94 13.06
CA GLU A 69 6.35 3.46 12.30
C GLU A 69 6.00 3.21 10.82
N LEU A 70 4.80 2.70 10.53
CA LEU A 70 4.36 2.38 9.17
C LEU A 70 3.81 3.61 8.43
N ILE A 71 2.82 4.31 8.99
CA ILE A 71 2.09 5.38 8.30
C ILE A 71 3.03 6.54 7.97
N GLY A 72 2.99 6.97 6.70
CA GLY A 72 3.88 8.01 6.17
C GLY A 72 5.22 7.48 5.66
N ASN A 73 5.65 6.30 6.08
CA ASN A 73 6.92 5.68 5.69
C ASN A 73 6.74 4.68 4.53
N VAL A 74 7.86 4.30 3.93
CA VAL A 74 7.90 3.34 2.82
C VAL A 74 8.14 1.93 3.34
N ILE A 75 7.41 0.96 2.79
CA ILE A 75 7.66 -0.48 2.98
C ILE A 75 8.11 -1.13 1.68
N VAL A 76 8.74 -2.30 1.80
CA VAL A 76 9.02 -3.21 0.68
C VAL A 76 8.58 -4.62 1.08
N TRP A 77 7.39 -5.03 0.65
CA TRP A 77 6.77 -6.29 1.05
C TRP A 77 6.52 -7.21 -0.15
N ASN A 78 6.65 -8.51 0.08
CA ASN A 78 6.09 -9.50 -0.84
C ASN A 78 4.65 -9.77 -0.40
N ILE A 79 3.70 -9.61 -1.32
CA ILE A 79 2.27 -9.87 -1.06
C ILE A 79 1.78 -10.97 -2.00
N GLN A 80 0.93 -11.86 -1.47
CA GLN A 80 0.20 -12.81 -2.30
C GLN A 80 -1.07 -12.14 -2.82
N VAL A 81 -1.25 -12.10 -4.14
CA VAL A 81 -2.38 -11.42 -4.79
C VAL A 81 -3.70 -12.15 -4.51
N TYR A 82 -4.74 -11.40 -4.16
CA TYR A 82 -6.13 -11.85 -4.21
C TYR A 82 -6.78 -11.39 -5.51
N GLU A 83 -6.75 -10.08 -5.78
CA GLU A 83 -7.46 -9.40 -6.86
C GLU A 83 -6.66 -8.19 -7.39
N ILE A 84 -6.80 -7.85 -8.68
CA ILE A 84 -6.19 -6.67 -9.31
C ILE A 84 -7.21 -5.96 -10.20
N GLU A 85 -7.65 -4.78 -9.78
CA GLU A 85 -8.62 -3.97 -10.51
C GLU A 85 -7.96 -2.74 -11.16
N LEU A 86 -8.26 -2.46 -12.44
CA LEU A 86 -7.95 -1.16 -13.05
C LEU A 86 -8.87 -0.07 -12.46
N LYS A 87 -8.28 1.00 -11.92
CA LYS A 87 -8.96 2.16 -11.32
C LYS A 87 -8.48 3.44 -12.00
N GLY A 88 -9.29 3.91 -12.95
CA GLY A 88 -8.90 4.96 -13.89
C GLY A 88 -7.76 4.45 -14.75
N GLU A 89 -6.54 4.84 -14.41
CA GLU A 89 -5.33 4.48 -15.12
C GLU A 89 -4.47 3.44 -14.31
N SER A 90 -4.65 3.24 -12.99
CA SER A 90 -3.74 2.47 -12.09
C SER A 90 -4.36 1.16 -11.62
N TYR A 91 -3.57 0.34 -10.92
CA TYR A 91 -4.00 -0.99 -10.51
C TYR A 91 -4.20 -1.03 -8.99
N LYS A 92 -5.45 -1.15 -8.53
CA LYS A 92 -5.73 -1.47 -7.13
C LYS A 92 -5.45 -2.96 -6.93
N VAL A 93 -4.27 -3.25 -6.38
CA VAL A 93 -3.86 -4.60 -5.98
C VAL A 93 -4.35 -4.85 -4.57
N THR A 94 -5.11 -5.93 -4.37
CA THR A 94 -5.54 -6.40 -3.05
C THR A 94 -4.88 -7.73 -2.76
N SER A 95 -4.27 -7.88 -1.57
CA SER A 95 -3.65 -9.14 -1.16
C SER A 95 -4.65 -10.13 -0.57
N GLN A 96 -4.24 -11.39 -0.53
CA GLN A 96 -4.74 -12.36 0.44
C GLN A 96 -4.54 -11.83 1.88
N PRO A 97 -5.28 -12.34 2.88
CA PRO A 97 -4.93 -12.09 4.28
C PRO A 97 -3.47 -12.47 4.52
N ILE A 98 -2.72 -11.58 5.16
CA ILE A 98 -1.34 -11.88 5.52
C ILE A 98 -1.36 -12.98 6.60
N PRO A 99 -0.60 -14.08 6.45
CA PRO A 99 -0.57 -15.15 7.42
C PRO A 99 0.00 -14.68 8.76
N ILE A 100 -0.54 -15.24 9.84
CA ILE A 100 -0.08 -15.02 11.22
C ILE A 100 0.22 -16.37 11.89
N GLN A 101 1.14 -16.38 12.85
CA GLN A 101 1.51 -17.60 13.57
C GLN A 101 0.58 -17.96 14.77
N PRO A 102 0.04 -17.01 15.56
CA PRO A 102 -0.76 -17.35 16.74
C PRO A 102 -2.11 -17.96 16.36
N ALA A 103 -2.32 -19.24 16.70
CA ALA A 103 -3.54 -19.99 16.37
C ALA A 103 -4.81 -19.47 17.07
N GLN A 104 -4.65 -18.73 18.17
CA GLN A 104 -5.75 -18.09 18.91
C GLN A 104 -6.23 -16.76 18.32
N ALA A 105 -5.49 -16.17 17.37
CA ALA A 105 -5.82 -14.90 16.73
C ALA A 105 -6.31 -15.11 15.29
N VAL A 106 -7.04 -14.13 14.74
CA VAL A 106 -7.54 -14.17 13.36
C VAL A 106 -6.82 -13.12 12.51
N GLY A 107 -6.06 -13.59 11.52
CA GLY A 107 -5.36 -12.75 10.55
C GLY A 107 -6.33 -12.07 9.60
N VAL A 108 -6.59 -10.78 9.83
CA VAL A 108 -7.49 -9.95 9.01
C VAL A 108 -6.76 -8.96 8.11
N LEU A 109 -5.49 -8.63 8.42
CA LEU A 109 -4.73 -7.61 7.70
C LEU A 109 -4.54 -8.00 6.23
N ARG A 110 -4.84 -7.06 5.34
CA ARG A 110 -4.62 -7.15 3.89
C ARG A 110 -3.95 -5.88 3.41
N VAL A 111 -3.12 -6.01 2.37
CA VAL A 111 -2.60 -4.86 1.64
C VAL A 111 -3.59 -4.48 0.55
N VAL A 112 -4.02 -3.21 0.55
CA VAL A 112 -4.72 -2.56 -0.56
C VAL A 112 -3.81 -1.46 -1.09
N ALA A 113 -3.23 -1.67 -2.27
CA ALA A 113 -2.25 -0.76 -2.85
C ALA A 113 -2.72 -0.24 -4.21
N PHE A 114 -2.63 1.08 -4.43
CA PHE A 114 -2.79 1.68 -5.75
C PHE A 114 -1.42 1.71 -6.45
N VAL A 115 -1.24 0.79 -7.39
CA VAL A 115 0.06 0.49 -8.01
C VAL A 115 0.17 1.16 -9.38
N TYR A 116 1.28 1.87 -9.54
CA TYR A 116 1.69 2.56 -10.76
C TYR A 116 2.88 1.79 -11.35
N PRO A 117 2.75 1.10 -12.50
CA PRO A 117 3.86 0.42 -13.14
C PRO A 117 4.91 1.43 -13.59
N ARG A 118 6.16 1.27 -13.13
CA ARG A 118 7.27 2.20 -13.43
C ARG A 118 7.79 2.00 -14.84
N ASN A 119 7.60 0.80 -15.35
CA ASN A 119 7.85 0.38 -16.71
C ASN A 119 6.81 -0.70 -17.07
N GLY A 120 6.67 -1.00 -18.34
CA GLY A 120 5.70 -2.00 -18.80
C GLY A 120 6.10 -3.47 -18.62
N ALA A 121 7.27 -3.80 -18.07
CA ALA A 121 7.44 -5.11 -17.46
C ALA A 121 6.61 -5.21 -16.16
N ASP A 122 6.57 -4.15 -15.35
CA ASP A 122 5.62 -4.04 -14.23
C ASP A 122 4.16 -4.10 -14.74
N LEU A 123 3.83 -3.42 -15.87
CA LEU A 123 2.50 -3.48 -16.49
C LEU A 123 2.12 -4.90 -16.91
N ASN A 124 3.01 -5.58 -17.62
CA ASN A 124 2.75 -6.94 -18.10
C ASN A 124 2.60 -7.91 -16.93
N ALA A 125 3.40 -7.76 -15.87
CA ALA A 125 3.23 -8.50 -14.63
C ALA A 125 1.82 -8.26 -14.06
N LEU A 126 1.40 -7.01 -13.86
CA LEU A 126 0.07 -6.67 -13.33
C LEU A 126 -1.09 -7.21 -14.20
N ARG A 127 -0.90 -7.29 -15.53
CA ARG A 127 -1.91 -7.81 -16.48
C ARG A 127 -1.93 -9.33 -16.62
N GLN A 128 -0.85 -10.01 -16.28
CA GLN A 128 -0.73 -11.48 -16.37
C GLN A 128 -0.88 -12.16 -15.01
N ALA A 129 -0.81 -11.37 -13.92
CA ALA A 129 -1.01 -11.79 -12.55
C ALA A 129 -2.32 -12.56 -12.37
N LYS A 130 -2.24 -13.60 -11.55
CA LYS A 130 -3.36 -14.39 -11.08
C LYS A 130 -3.48 -14.29 -9.57
N THR A 131 -4.66 -14.62 -9.06
CA THR A 131 -4.84 -14.92 -7.64
C THR A 131 -3.80 -15.95 -7.21
N ASN A 132 -3.17 -15.70 -6.06
CA ASN A 132 -2.06 -16.43 -5.45
C ASN A 132 -0.65 -16.19 -6.01
N ASP A 133 -0.48 -15.38 -7.06
CA ASP A 133 0.86 -14.93 -7.48
C ASP A 133 1.50 -14.00 -6.43
N ILE A 134 2.83 -14.02 -6.32
CA ILE A 134 3.58 -13.20 -5.37
C ILE A 134 4.10 -11.93 -6.05
N PHE A 135 3.73 -10.77 -5.52
CA PHE A 135 4.17 -9.45 -5.98
C PHE A 135 5.04 -8.75 -4.95
N LYS A 136 6.19 -8.22 -5.38
CA LYS A 136 7.03 -7.36 -4.54
C LYS A 136 6.59 -5.91 -4.69
N LEU A 137 5.86 -5.40 -3.70
CA LEU A 137 5.42 -4.01 -3.62
C LEU A 137 6.52 -3.13 -2.98
N ARG A 138 6.73 -1.93 -3.52
CA ARG A 138 7.32 -0.79 -2.77
C ARG A 138 6.29 0.32 -2.74
N GLY A 139 5.91 0.77 -1.56
CA GLY A 139 4.84 1.75 -1.40
C GLY A 139 4.96 2.50 -0.08
N LYS A 140 4.39 3.71 -0.03
CA LYS A 140 4.19 4.47 1.20
C LYS A 140 2.88 4.03 1.85
N VAL A 141 2.90 3.68 3.12
CA VAL A 141 1.67 3.37 3.88
C VAL A 141 0.94 4.68 4.15
N GLN A 142 -0.33 4.77 3.78
CA GLN A 142 -1.16 5.95 4.01
C GLN A 142 -2.04 5.80 5.26
N ASP A 143 -2.54 4.59 5.52
CA ASP A 143 -3.36 4.26 6.69
C ASP A 143 -3.26 2.76 7.03
N ILE A 144 -3.77 2.40 8.22
CA ILE A 144 -3.99 1.03 8.69
C ILE A 144 -5.31 1.04 9.47
N GLU A 145 -6.34 0.37 8.94
CA GLU A 145 -7.66 0.22 9.57
C GLU A 145 -7.79 -1.13 10.30
#